data_AF-A0A9C9EQ58-F1
#
_entry.id   AF-A0A9C9EQ58-F1
#
_cell.length_a   1.000
_cell.length_b   1.000
_cell.length_c   1.000
_cell.angle_alpha   90.00
_cell.angle_beta   90.00
_cell.angle_gamma   90.00
#
_symmetry.space_group_name_H-M   'P 1'
#
loop_
_entity.id
_entity.type
_entity.pdbx_description
1 polymer ?
#
loop_
_entity_poly.entity_id
_entity_poly.type
_entity_poly.pdbx_seq_one_letter_code
_entity_poly.pdbx_strand_id
1 'polypeptide(L)'
;MRFGVEEEFCFINLKDHGLENSIFEFLPLIPDNIRDSKVKPDLHECILEVSTDVCTDLEELEEQLISLRNTVTEKAEWLGLSLISTGIHPFSPSESATLIETDRYIRLIDGGALLSEGVHFGMHIHIEEELRDSMFGMISRLKYFIPEIIALSVNSPYYLGVRTGFATNRLYRYDRTPTVGIPPNIGDYDDFERYIQKMSVYGIREGRDIYWDIRPRMRFGT
;
A
#
# COMPACT_ATOMS: atom_id res chain seq x y z
N MET A 1 -6.01 -6.97 -21.42
CA MET A 1 -6.26 -6.32 -20.11
C MET A 1 -4.94 -5.73 -19.67
N ARG A 2 -4.90 -4.43 -19.35
CA ARG A 2 -3.67 -3.75 -18.93
C ARG A 2 -3.69 -3.58 -17.41
N PHE A 3 -2.56 -3.77 -16.76
CA PHE A 3 -2.50 -3.75 -15.30
C PHE A 3 -1.10 -3.35 -14.81
N GLY A 4 -1.00 -2.95 -13.54
CA GLY A 4 0.28 -2.64 -12.89
C GLY A 4 0.25 -3.10 -11.43
N VAL A 5 1.42 -3.30 -10.84
CA VAL A 5 1.54 -3.74 -9.45
C VAL A 5 2.42 -2.76 -8.68
N GLU A 6 1.98 -2.40 -7.47
CA GLU A 6 2.79 -1.74 -6.46
C GLU A 6 3.06 -2.75 -5.32
N GLU A 7 4.30 -2.84 -4.85
CA GLU A 7 4.71 -3.65 -3.70
C GLU A 7 5.38 -2.76 -2.65
N GLU A 8 4.92 -2.87 -1.40
CA GLU A 8 5.54 -2.20 -0.26
C GLU A 8 6.41 -3.19 0.52
N PHE A 9 7.64 -2.77 0.80
CA PHE A 9 8.62 -3.52 1.57
C PHE A 9 8.96 -2.79 2.87
N CYS A 10 9.22 -3.58 3.89
CA CYS A 10 9.78 -3.12 5.16
C CYS A 10 11.29 -3.22 5.15
N PHE A 11 11.98 -2.12 5.48
CA PHE A 11 13.41 -2.18 5.80
C PHE A 11 13.62 -2.89 7.14
N ILE A 12 14.54 -3.85 7.16
CA ILE A 12 14.99 -4.51 8.38
C ILE A 12 16.51 -4.46 8.52
N ASN A 13 16.99 -4.29 9.75
CA ASN A 13 18.42 -4.36 10.05
C ASN A 13 18.92 -5.81 9.99
N LEU A 14 20.02 -6.09 9.28
CA LEU A 14 20.55 -7.46 9.20
C LEU A 14 21.11 -8.01 10.52
N LYS A 15 21.42 -7.13 11.49
CA LYS A 15 22.03 -7.52 12.76
C LYS A 15 21.01 -8.02 13.79
N ASP A 16 19.87 -7.33 13.91
CA ASP A 16 18.86 -7.61 14.93
C ASP A 16 17.44 -7.83 14.36
N HIS A 17 17.29 -7.69 13.04
CA HIS A 17 16.03 -7.80 12.30
C HIS A 17 14.98 -6.76 12.70
N GLY A 18 15.38 -5.71 13.41
CA GLY A 18 14.51 -4.59 13.78
C GLY A 18 14.06 -3.80 12.56
N LEU A 19 12.95 -3.07 12.71
CA LEU A 19 12.41 -2.19 11.67
C LEU A 19 13.27 -0.93 11.58
N GLU A 20 13.63 -0.52 10.36
CA GLU A 20 14.54 0.60 10.13
C GLU A 20 13.89 1.72 9.30
N ASN A 21 14.19 2.97 9.63
CA ASN A 21 13.68 4.17 8.95
C ASN A 21 14.72 4.69 7.96
N SER A 22 14.90 3.99 6.83
CA SER A 22 16.06 4.20 5.95
C SER A 22 15.72 4.71 4.56
N ILE A 23 14.46 5.03 4.24
CA ILE A 23 14.07 5.37 2.86
C ILE A 23 14.91 6.53 2.28
N PHE A 24 15.21 7.57 3.08
CA PHE A 24 15.97 8.73 2.59
C PHE A 24 17.48 8.46 2.43
N GLU A 25 18.03 7.51 3.17
CA GLU A 25 19.41 7.03 3.00
C GLU A 25 19.52 6.06 1.82
N PHE A 26 18.45 5.31 1.57
CA PHE A 26 18.33 4.32 0.49
C PHE A 26 18.12 4.94 -0.88
N LEU A 27 17.23 5.95 -1.01
CA LEU A 27 16.86 6.55 -2.31
C LEU A 27 18.07 7.02 -3.15
N PRO A 28 19.12 7.65 -2.59
CA PRO A 28 20.31 8.03 -3.35
C PRO A 28 21.09 6.87 -3.99
N LEU A 29 20.89 5.63 -3.53
CA LEU A 29 21.56 4.44 -4.08
C LEU A 29 20.87 3.89 -5.32
N ILE A 30 19.62 4.30 -5.57
CA ILE A 30 18.80 3.82 -6.68
C ILE A 30 19.11 4.64 -7.95
N PRO A 31 19.33 3.99 -9.11
CA PRO A 31 19.52 4.68 -10.37
C PRO A 31 18.37 5.64 -10.69
N ASP A 32 18.67 6.85 -11.17
CA ASP A 32 17.68 7.92 -11.39
C ASP A 32 16.46 7.46 -12.22
N ASN A 33 16.68 6.66 -13.26
CA ASN A 33 15.60 6.14 -14.12
C ASN A 33 14.59 5.24 -13.38
N ILE A 34 15.06 4.54 -12.34
CA ILE A 34 14.21 3.71 -11.46
C ILE A 34 13.66 4.57 -10.33
N ARG A 35 14.51 5.35 -9.66
CA ARG A 35 14.15 6.16 -8.50
C ARG A 35 13.00 7.12 -8.82
N ASP A 36 13.05 7.78 -9.96
CA ASP A 36 12.11 8.85 -10.26
C ASP A 36 10.74 8.34 -10.77
N SER A 37 10.60 7.05 -11.07
CA SER A 37 9.38 6.49 -11.67
C SER A 37 8.86 5.19 -11.05
N LYS A 38 9.70 4.44 -10.36
CA LYS A 38 9.40 3.09 -9.86
C LYS A 38 9.54 2.95 -8.36
N VAL A 39 10.25 3.85 -7.69
CA VAL A 39 10.52 3.73 -6.25
C VAL A 39 10.06 5.00 -5.56
N LYS A 40 9.24 4.86 -4.53
CA LYS A 40 8.78 6.01 -3.76
C LYS A 40 8.72 5.71 -2.27
N PRO A 41 8.96 6.72 -1.40
CA PRO A 41 8.55 6.62 -0.02
C PRO A 41 7.02 6.58 0.04
N ASP A 42 6.49 5.97 1.11
CA ASP A 42 5.09 6.15 1.50
C ASP A 42 5.01 6.85 2.87
N LEU A 43 3.95 6.60 3.63
CA LEU A 43 3.59 7.31 4.85
C LEU A 43 4.69 7.33 5.92
N HIS A 44 5.51 6.27 6.00
CA HIS A 44 6.58 6.13 6.98
C HIS A 44 7.93 5.91 6.29
N GLU A 45 9.00 6.36 6.94
CA GLU A 45 10.38 6.22 6.45
C GLU A 45 10.87 4.77 6.37
N CYS A 46 10.17 3.84 7.02
CA CYS A 46 10.45 2.41 6.95
C CYS A 46 9.79 1.69 5.77
N ILE A 47 9.01 2.41 4.95
CA ILE A 47 8.28 1.86 3.81
C ILE A 47 9.00 2.22 2.51
N LEU A 48 9.37 1.17 1.78
CA LEU A 48 9.81 1.26 0.39
C LEU A 48 8.67 0.78 -0.51
N GLU A 49 8.08 1.66 -1.31
CA GLU A 49 7.14 1.24 -2.35
C GLU A 49 7.84 1.13 -3.71
N VAL A 50 7.56 0.04 -4.41
CA VAL A 50 8.08 -0.27 -5.74
C VAL A 50 6.93 -0.52 -6.70
N SER A 51 6.91 0.14 -7.86
CA SER A 51 5.81 0.04 -8.83
C SER A 51 6.30 -0.45 -10.19
N THR A 52 5.55 -1.32 -10.86
CA THR A 52 5.84 -1.74 -12.24
C THR A 52 5.44 -0.66 -13.26
N ASP A 53 5.83 -0.83 -14.53
CA ASP A 53 5.10 -0.20 -15.64
C ASP A 53 3.71 -0.85 -15.81
N VAL A 54 2.91 -0.28 -16.70
CA VAL A 54 1.66 -0.91 -17.13
C VAL A 54 2.00 -2.09 -18.04
N CYS A 55 1.76 -3.30 -17.54
CA CYS A 55 1.98 -4.55 -18.24
C CYS A 55 0.75 -4.96 -19.07
N THR A 56 1.00 -5.80 -20.08
CA THR A 56 -0.04 -6.38 -20.95
C THR A 56 -0.23 -7.88 -20.76
N ASP A 57 0.75 -8.56 -20.15
CA ASP A 57 0.72 -9.97 -19.79
C ASP A 57 1.51 -10.26 -18.50
N LEU A 58 1.45 -11.52 -18.04
CA LEU A 58 2.07 -11.93 -16.77
C LEU A 58 3.57 -12.18 -16.87
N GLU A 59 4.11 -12.47 -18.06
CA GLU A 59 5.53 -12.69 -18.27
C GLU A 59 6.28 -11.36 -18.14
N GLU A 60 5.74 -10.31 -18.78
CA GLU A 60 6.22 -8.94 -18.63
C GLU A 60 6.18 -8.47 -17.15
N LEU A 61 5.08 -8.77 -16.44
CA LEU A 61 4.96 -8.45 -15.02
C LEU A 61 6.04 -9.16 -14.20
N GLU A 62 6.22 -10.46 -14.41
CA GLU A 62 7.19 -11.29 -13.68
C GLU A 62 8.61 -10.76 -13.88
N GLU A 63 9.00 -10.48 -15.13
CA GLU A 63 10.32 -9.92 -15.45
C GLU A 63 10.57 -8.59 -14.74
N GLN A 64 9.60 -7.67 -14.77
CA GLN A 64 9.71 -6.37 -14.10
C GLN A 64 9.81 -6.51 -12.58
N LEU A 65 8.96 -7.33 -11.96
CA LEU A 65 9.00 -7.55 -10.52
C LEU A 65 10.33 -8.17 -10.07
N ILE A 66 10.84 -9.18 -10.80
CA ILE A 66 12.15 -9.78 -10.49
C ILE A 66 13.27 -8.75 -10.62
N SER A 67 13.29 -7.97 -11.71
CA SER A 67 14.30 -6.94 -11.94
C SER A 67 14.29 -5.87 -10.84
N LEU A 68 13.11 -5.36 -10.50
CA LEU A 68 12.93 -4.34 -9.47
C LEU A 68 13.33 -4.86 -8.09
N ARG A 69 12.83 -6.04 -7.69
CA ARG A 69 13.17 -6.69 -6.40
C ARG A 69 14.67 -6.94 -6.26
N ASN A 70 15.33 -7.44 -7.30
CA ASN A 70 16.78 -7.65 -7.29
C ASN A 70 17.53 -6.33 -7.09
N THR A 71 17.11 -5.28 -7.82
CA THR A 71 17.73 -3.96 -7.72
C THR A 71 17.60 -3.38 -6.31
N VAL A 72 16.39 -3.37 -5.74
CA VAL A 72 16.18 -2.77 -4.41
C VAL A 72 16.83 -3.59 -3.29
N THR A 73 16.85 -4.91 -3.42
CA THR A 73 17.51 -5.80 -2.44
C THR A 73 19.01 -5.58 -2.44
N GLU A 74 19.65 -5.55 -3.63
CA GLU A 74 21.08 -5.28 -3.76
C GLU A 74 21.47 -3.93 -3.11
N LYS A 75 20.67 -2.88 -3.32
CA LYS A 75 20.95 -1.55 -2.73
C LYS A 75 20.71 -1.51 -1.23
N ALA A 76 19.75 -2.28 -0.71
CA ALA A 76 19.48 -2.35 0.73
C ALA A 76 20.66 -3.01 1.47
N GLU A 77 21.25 -4.05 0.87
CA GLU A 77 22.40 -4.75 1.45
C GLU A 77 23.63 -3.83 1.63
N TRP A 78 23.81 -2.82 0.77
CA TRP A 78 24.90 -1.84 0.91
C TRP A 78 24.80 -1.01 2.19
N LEU A 79 23.59 -0.89 2.76
CA LEU A 79 23.33 -0.22 4.03
C LEU A 79 23.30 -1.19 5.22
N GLY A 80 23.58 -2.49 5.01
CA GLY A 80 23.42 -3.51 6.04
C GLY A 80 21.96 -3.82 6.35
N LEU A 81 21.06 -3.57 5.40
CA LEU A 81 19.62 -3.79 5.51
C LEU A 81 19.17 -4.95 4.64
N SER A 82 17.98 -5.49 4.95
CA SER A 82 17.22 -6.36 4.06
C SER A 82 15.80 -5.80 3.90
N LEU A 83 15.08 -6.33 2.91
CA LEU A 83 13.71 -5.98 2.60
C LEU A 83 12.83 -7.19 2.81
N ILE A 84 11.74 -7.03 3.56
CA ILE A 84 10.74 -8.09 3.73
C ILE A 84 9.37 -7.63 3.23
N SER A 85 8.66 -8.56 2.58
CA SER A 85 7.24 -8.38 2.24
C SER A 85 6.40 -9.02 3.34
N THR A 86 5.80 -8.19 4.19
CA THR A 86 4.90 -8.63 5.27
C THR A 86 3.85 -7.57 5.55
N GLY A 87 2.62 -7.96 5.88
CA GLY A 87 1.57 -7.01 6.17
C GLY A 87 1.85 -6.11 7.39
N ILE A 88 2.58 -6.62 8.39
CA ILE A 88 2.97 -5.92 9.63
C ILE A 88 4.31 -6.49 10.08
N HIS A 89 5.24 -5.64 10.53
CA HIS A 89 6.51 -6.09 11.08
C HIS A 89 6.29 -6.97 12.33
N PRO A 90 6.94 -8.14 12.47
CA PRO A 90 6.56 -9.16 13.45
C PRO A 90 6.79 -8.77 14.91
N PHE A 91 7.77 -7.92 15.23
CA PHE A 91 8.11 -7.60 16.63
C PHE A 91 8.42 -6.13 16.94
N SER A 92 8.96 -5.36 15.98
CA SER A 92 9.13 -3.91 16.17
C SER A 92 7.80 -3.20 16.42
N PRO A 93 7.73 -2.28 17.39
CA PRO A 93 6.54 -1.48 17.66
C PRO A 93 6.28 -0.50 16.51
N SER A 94 5.01 -0.17 16.24
CA SER A 94 4.66 0.78 15.18
C SER A 94 5.17 2.18 15.50
N GLU A 95 5.32 2.50 16.78
CA GLU A 95 5.84 3.74 17.33
C GLU A 95 7.33 3.97 17.00
N SER A 96 8.06 2.93 16.56
CA SER A 96 9.44 3.12 16.09
C SER A 96 9.52 3.61 14.64
N ALA A 97 8.40 3.65 13.89
CA ALA A 97 8.39 4.15 12.53
C ALA A 97 8.25 5.68 12.52
N THR A 98 9.08 6.34 11.72
CA THR A 98 9.04 7.79 11.54
C THR A 98 8.01 8.14 10.46
N LEU A 99 7.07 9.02 10.79
CA LEU A 99 6.09 9.55 9.84
C LEU A 99 6.77 10.54 8.88
N ILE A 100 6.49 10.42 7.58
CA ILE A 100 6.87 11.44 6.60
C ILE A 100 5.80 12.52 6.61
N GLU A 101 6.12 13.69 7.15
CA GLU A 101 5.14 14.78 7.27
C GLU A 101 4.83 15.41 5.91
N THR A 102 3.59 15.24 5.45
CA THR A 102 3.06 15.94 4.28
C THR A 102 1.72 16.58 4.62
N ASP A 103 1.37 17.67 3.93
CA ASP A 103 0.05 18.32 4.07
C ASP A 103 -1.11 17.35 3.85
N ARG A 104 -0.91 16.29 3.06
CA ARG A 104 -1.92 15.25 2.87
C ARG A 104 -2.07 14.40 4.13
N TYR A 105 -0.97 13.91 4.68
CA TYR A 105 -1.00 13.00 5.83
C TYR A 105 -1.46 13.70 7.11
N ILE A 106 -1.03 14.94 7.33
CA ILE A 106 -1.50 15.77 8.45
C ILE A 106 -3.03 15.89 8.41
N ARG A 107 -3.61 16.24 7.25
CA ARG A 107 -5.07 16.34 7.11
C ARG A 107 -5.81 15.04 7.39
N LEU A 108 -5.26 13.90 6.95
CA LEU A 108 -5.90 12.61 7.17
C LEU A 108 -5.89 12.24 8.65
N ILE A 109 -4.76 12.47 9.33
CA ILE A 109 -4.63 12.25 10.78
C ILE A 109 -5.58 13.17 11.56
N ASP A 110 -5.63 14.46 11.22
CA ASP A 110 -6.57 15.42 11.82
C ASP A 110 -8.05 15.02 11.56
N GLY A 111 -8.31 14.37 10.43
CA GLY A 111 -9.60 13.78 10.06
C GLY A 111 -9.95 12.49 10.78
N GLY A 112 -9.09 12.00 11.70
CA GLY A 112 -9.31 10.80 12.49
C GLY A 112 -8.71 9.52 11.91
N ALA A 113 -7.89 9.62 10.86
CA ALA A 113 -7.16 8.47 10.33
C ALA A 113 -6.02 8.07 11.27
N LEU A 114 -6.05 6.84 11.80
CA LEU A 114 -5.02 6.31 12.69
C LEU A 114 -3.80 5.79 11.91
N LEU A 115 -3.37 6.58 10.93
CA LEU A 115 -2.29 6.26 10.02
C LEU A 115 -0.95 6.08 10.76
N SER A 116 -0.72 6.85 11.81
CA SER A 116 0.47 6.74 12.67
C SER A 116 0.50 5.48 13.56
N GLU A 117 -0.66 4.85 13.84
CA GLU A 117 -0.73 3.61 14.65
C GLU A 117 -0.67 2.33 13.80
N GLY A 118 -0.69 2.48 12.47
CA GLY A 118 -0.84 1.42 11.50
C GLY A 118 0.33 1.34 10.53
N VAL A 119 1.55 1.09 11.01
CA VAL A 119 2.68 0.76 10.13
C VAL A 119 2.41 -0.60 9.50
N HIS A 120 2.09 -0.58 8.21
CA HIS A 120 1.72 -1.76 7.43
C HIS A 120 2.32 -1.66 6.04
N PHE A 121 2.36 -2.81 5.38
CA PHE A 121 2.85 -2.93 4.02
C PHE A 121 1.83 -3.72 3.20
N GLY A 122 1.62 -3.32 1.96
CA GLY A 122 0.64 -3.88 1.05
C GLY A 122 1.22 -4.25 -0.31
N MET A 123 0.36 -4.90 -1.09
CA MET A 123 0.53 -5.04 -2.53
C MET A 123 -0.74 -4.49 -3.16
N HIS A 124 -0.60 -3.62 -4.15
CA HIS A 124 -1.72 -3.04 -4.88
C HIS A 124 -1.68 -3.51 -6.32
N ILE A 125 -2.82 -3.96 -6.83
CA ILE A 125 -2.97 -4.34 -8.24
C ILE A 125 -3.90 -3.32 -8.89
N HIS A 126 -3.38 -2.63 -9.90
CA HIS A 126 -4.11 -1.68 -10.72
C HIS A 126 -4.59 -2.39 -11.98
N ILE A 127 -5.88 -2.33 -12.29
CA ILE A 127 -6.46 -2.96 -13.48
C ILE A 127 -7.12 -1.86 -14.31
N GLU A 128 -6.67 -1.66 -15.55
CA GLU A 128 -7.21 -0.63 -16.43
C GLU A 128 -8.67 -0.94 -16.80
N GLU A 129 -9.51 0.08 -16.69
CA GLU A 129 -10.90 0.08 -17.12
C GLU A 129 -11.16 1.34 -17.96
N GLU A 130 -11.50 1.13 -19.23
CA GLU A 130 -11.58 2.21 -20.22
C GLU A 130 -12.75 3.16 -19.98
N LEU A 131 -13.87 2.64 -19.45
CA LEU A 131 -15.07 3.44 -19.21
C LEU A 131 -15.17 3.81 -17.72
N ARG A 132 -15.22 5.12 -17.44
CA ARG A 132 -15.27 5.64 -16.07
C ARG A 132 -16.38 5.01 -15.22
N ASP A 133 -17.58 4.83 -15.78
CA ASP A 133 -18.72 4.29 -15.01
C ASP A 133 -18.73 2.76 -14.92
N SER A 134 -18.10 2.04 -15.86
CA SER A 134 -18.01 0.56 -15.77
C SER A 134 -17.12 0.11 -14.61
N MET A 135 -16.15 0.95 -14.20
CA MET A 135 -15.29 0.74 -13.04
C MET A 135 -16.09 0.47 -11.76
N PHE A 136 -17.18 1.20 -11.53
CA PHE A 136 -18.04 0.99 -10.36
C PHE A 136 -18.81 -0.33 -10.43
N GLY A 137 -19.22 -0.73 -11.64
CA GLY A 137 -19.78 -2.06 -11.89
C GLY A 137 -18.77 -3.18 -11.63
N MET A 138 -17.49 -2.98 -11.98
CA MET A 138 -16.41 -3.92 -11.69
C MET A 138 -16.17 -4.02 -10.18
N ILE A 139 -15.99 -2.90 -9.48
CA ILE A 139 -15.79 -2.85 -8.02
C ILE A 139 -16.96 -3.54 -7.29
N SER A 140 -18.20 -3.27 -7.72
CA SER A 140 -19.40 -3.87 -7.14
C SER A 140 -19.45 -5.39 -7.26
N ARG A 141 -18.80 -5.96 -8.26
CA ARG A 141 -18.70 -7.42 -8.47
C ARG A 141 -17.48 -8.00 -7.75
N LEU A 142 -16.33 -7.36 -7.86
CA LEU A 142 -15.07 -7.83 -7.27
C LEU A 142 -15.12 -7.84 -5.75
N LYS A 143 -15.90 -6.95 -5.13
CA LYS A 143 -15.97 -6.89 -3.66
C LYS A 143 -16.49 -8.16 -3.00
N TYR A 144 -17.23 -9.01 -3.73
CA TYR A 144 -17.68 -10.31 -3.22
C TYR A 144 -16.54 -11.32 -3.09
N PHE A 145 -15.41 -11.10 -3.78
CA PHE A 145 -14.22 -11.96 -3.75
C PHE A 145 -13.11 -11.43 -2.82
N ILE A 146 -13.33 -10.28 -2.16
CA ILE A 146 -12.37 -9.71 -1.21
C ILE A 146 -11.94 -10.73 -0.13
N PRO A 147 -12.85 -11.50 0.51
CA PRO A 147 -12.46 -12.47 1.53
C PRO A 147 -11.49 -13.53 1.01
N GLU A 148 -11.71 -14.04 -0.21
CA GLU A 148 -10.86 -15.05 -0.86
C GLU A 148 -9.48 -14.47 -1.21
N ILE A 149 -9.43 -13.25 -1.75
CA ILE A 149 -8.17 -12.57 -2.08
C ILE A 149 -7.36 -12.31 -0.80
N ILE A 150 -8.02 -11.89 0.28
CA ILE A 150 -7.40 -11.74 1.59
C ILE A 150 -6.84 -13.08 2.07
N ALA A 151 -7.64 -14.15 2.00
CA ALA A 151 -7.24 -15.46 2.49
C ALA A 151 -5.99 -16.00 1.77
N LEU A 152 -5.85 -15.73 0.47
CA LEU A 152 -4.68 -16.11 -0.33
C LEU A 152 -3.45 -15.25 -0.06
N SER A 153 -3.61 -14.03 0.48
CA SER A 153 -2.53 -13.05 0.68
C SER A 153 -2.09 -12.88 2.15
N VAL A 154 -2.63 -13.68 3.08
CA VAL A 154 -2.29 -13.58 4.51
C VAL A 154 -0.80 -13.82 4.78
N ASN A 155 -0.12 -12.86 5.43
CA ASN A 155 1.33 -12.94 5.69
C ASN A 155 1.81 -12.17 6.95
N SER A 156 0.90 -11.86 7.89
CA SER A 156 1.24 -11.09 9.11
C SER A 156 0.66 -11.69 10.41
N PRO A 157 1.01 -12.94 10.78
CA PRO A 157 0.40 -13.60 11.94
C PRO A 157 0.98 -13.16 13.31
N TYR A 158 2.09 -12.42 13.33
CA TYR A 158 2.76 -11.95 14.55
C TYR A 158 2.61 -10.44 14.74
N TYR A 159 2.65 -10.01 16.00
CA TYR A 159 2.74 -8.60 16.38
C TYR A 159 3.43 -8.49 17.74
N LEU A 160 4.39 -7.57 17.88
CA LEU A 160 5.20 -7.39 19.10
C LEU A 160 5.83 -8.71 19.60
N GLY A 161 6.23 -9.59 18.67
CA GLY A 161 6.85 -10.88 18.98
C GLY A 161 5.87 -11.96 19.42
N VAL A 162 4.56 -11.67 19.43
CA VAL A 162 3.51 -12.58 19.87
C VAL A 162 2.66 -13.03 18.69
N ARG A 163 2.35 -14.33 18.61
CA ARG A 163 1.41 -14.85 17.64
C ARG A 163 0.00 -14.35 17.98
N THR A 164 -0.63 -13.65 17.05
CA THR A 164 -1.90 -12.94 17.28
C THR A 164 -3.13 -13.84 17.27
N GLY A 165 -3.02 -15.05 16.73
CA GLY A 165 -4.14 -15.94 16.45
C GLY A 165 -4.80 -15.70 15.09
N PHE A 166 -4.54 -14.55 14.44
CA PHE A 166 -4.93 -14.28 13.07
C PHE A 166 -3.88 -14.80 12.08
N ALA A 167 -4.30 -15.12 10.85
CA ALA A 167 -3.38 -15.37 9.75
C ALA A 167 -2.77 -14.05 9.21
N THR A 168 -3.53 -12.96 9.28
CA THR A 168 -3.08 -11.61 8.99
C THR A 168 -3.63 -10.63 10.03
N ASN A 169 -2.73 -9.96 10.74
CA ASN A 169 -3.07 -8.93 11.73
C ASN A 169 -3.24 -7.55 11.07
N ARG A 170 -2.75 -7.39 9.83
CA ARG A 170 -2.83 -6.15 9.05
C ARG A 170 -4.25 -5.58 9.02
N LEU A 171 -5.24 -6.40 8.70
CA LEU A 171 -6.64 -5.95 8.58
C LEU A 171 -7.20 -5.43 9.91
N TYR A 172 -6.97 -6.15 11.00
CA TYR A 172 -7.47 -5.76 12.32
C TYR A 172 -6.90 -4.42 12.79
N ARG A 173 -5.61 -4.17 12.52
CA ARG A 173 -4.98 -2.90 12.89
C ARG A 173 -5.45 -1.74 12.01
N TYR A 174 -5.80 -2.04 10.75
CA TYR A 174 -6.20 -1.01 9.79
C TYR A 174 -7.67 -0.61 9.88
N ASP A 175 -8.54 -1.49 10.37
CA ASP A 175 -9.99 -1.31 10.44
C ASP A 175 -10.46 -0.05 11.24
N ARG A 176 -9.56 0.55 12.02
CA ARG A 176 -9.85 1.76 12.81
C ARG A 176 -9.71 3.06 12.01
N THR A 177 -9.17 3.01 10.80
CA THR A 177 -9.02 4.17 9.92
C THR A 177 -10.32 4.43 9.15
N PRO A 178 -10.80 5.69 9.04
CA PRO A 178 -12.00 6.01 8.29
C PRO A 178 -11.95 5.44 6.87
N THR A 179 -13.07 4.87 6.41
CA THR A 179 -13.23 4.24 5.08
C THR A 179 -12.45 2.94 4.84
N VAL A 180 -11.76 2.37 5.83
CA VAL A 180 -11.15 1.05 5.63
C VAL A 180 -12.21 -0.02 5.40
N GLY A 181 -11.88 -0.97 4.52
CA GLY A 181 -12.65 -2.20 4.31
C GLY A 181 -13.44 -2.22 3.00
N ILE A 182 -14.53 -2.99 3.00
CA ILE A 182 -15.30 -3.28 1.79
C ILE A 182 -15.96 -1.98 1.26
N PRO A 183 -15.80 -1.65 -0.04
CA PRO A 183 -16.41 -0.45 -0.60
C PRO A 183 -17.95 -0.50 -0.54
N PRO A 184 -18.60 0.65 -0.25
CA PRO A 184 -20.06 0.78 -0.31
C PRO A 184 -20.57 0.57 -1.74
N ASN A 185 -21.89 0.45 -1.88
CA ASN A 185 -22.50 0.45 -3.21
C ASN A 185 -22.45 1.86 -3.80
N ILE A 186 -21.56 2.06 -4.77
CA ILE A 186 -21.43 3.26 -5.59
C ILE A 186 -21.85 2.88 -7.00
N GLY A 187 -22.87 3.53 -7.55
CA GLY A 187 -23.43 3.15 -8.86
C GLY A 187 -22.63 3.71 -10.04
N ASP A 188 -22.14 4.93 -9.90
CA ASP A 188 -21.50 5.70 -10.96
C ASP A 188 -20.51 6.75 -10.40
N TYR A 189 -19.91 7.51 -11.30
CA TYR A 189 -18.98 8.58 -10.91
C TYR A 189 -19.63 9.67 -10.05
N ASP A 190 -20.88 10.01 -10.31
CA ASP A 190 -21.56 11.07 -9.57
C ASP A 190 -21.87 10.63 -8.12
N ASP A 191 -22.20 9.36 -7.90
CA ASP A 191 -22.30 8.76 -6.57
C ASP A 191 -20.97 8.79 -5.83
N PHE A 192 -19.87 8.53 -6.54
CA PHE A 192 -18.52 8.58 -5.98
C PHE A 192 -18.14 9.99 -5.53
N GLU A 193 -18.39 11.00 -6.37
CA GLU A 193 -18.16 12.40 -6.01
C GLU A 193 -19.01 12.82 -4.80
N ARG A 194 -20.30 12.42 -4.77
CA ARG A 194 -21.16 12.64 -3.59
C ARG A 194 -20.60 11.95 -2.34
N TYR A 195 -20.03 10.75 -2.48
CA TYR A 195 -19.39 10.04 -1.37
C TYR A 195 -18.17 10.81 -0.86
N ILE A 196 -17.26 11.22 -1.74
CA ILE A 196 -16.07 12.02 -1.39
C ILE A 196 -16.48 13.31 -0.66
N GLN A 197 -17.47 14.03 -1.18
CA GLN A 197 -17.96 15.25 -0.54
C GLN A 197 -18.46 15.01 0.89
N LYS A 198 -19.19 13.91 1.13
CA LYS A 198 -19.64 13.53 2.49
C LYS A 198 -18.48 13.16 3.40
N MET A 199 -17.44 12.52 2.86
CA MET A 199 -16.28 12.09 3.64
C MET A 199 -15.26 13.21 3.91
N SER A 200 -15.44 14.40 3.33
CA SER A 200 -14.55 15.55 3.53
C SER A 200 -14.37 15.97 5.00
N VAL A 201 -15.36 15.69 5.86
CA VAL A 201 -15.28 15.92 7.31
C VAL A 201 -14.21 15.07 8.00
N TYR A 202 -13.78 13.97 7.36
CA TYR A 202 -12.70 13.08 7.81
C TYR A 202 -11.38 13.35 7.07
N GLY A 203 -11.21 14.54 6.48
CA GLY A 203 -9.98 14.92 5.77
C GLY A 203 -9.82 14.32 4.37
N ILE A 204 -10.77 13.48 3.93
CA ILE A 204 -10.78 12.82 2.61
C ILE A 204 -11.15 13.83 1.53
N ARG A 205 -10.25 14.09 0.58
CA ARG A 205 -10.49 15.07 -0.50
C ARG A 205 -10.63 14.46 -1.88
N GLU A 206 -10.07 13.28 -2.09
CA GLU A 206 -10.04 12.61 -3.38
C GLU A 206 -9.93 11.10 -3.23
N GLY A 207 -10.05 10.35 -4.33
CA GLY A 207 -10.06 8.88 -4.28
C GLY A 207 -8.79 8.23 -3.68
N ARG A 208 -7.64 8.92 -3.71
CA ARG A 208 -6.41 8.41 -3.09
C ARG A 208 -6.45 8.43 -1.57
N ASP A 209 -7.36 9.18 -0.98
CA ASP A 209 -7.54 9.33 0.47
C ASP A 209 -8.52 8.29 1.04
N ILE A 210 -9.17 7.51 0.17
CA ILE A 210 -10.04 6.40 0.56
C ILE A 210 -9.21 5.14 0.78
N TYR A 211 -9.53 4.39 1.83
CA TYR A 211 -8.84 3.17 2.22
C TYR A 211 -9.67 1.88 2.01
N TRP A 212 -10.60 1.89 1.06
CA TRP A 212 -11.32 0.68 0.66
C TRP A 212 -10.36 -0.39 0.15
N ASP A 213 -10.71 -1.66 0.38
CA ASP A 213 -9.97 -2.83 -0.10
C ASP A 213 -9.89 -2.87 -1.64
N ILE A 214 -10.88 -2.30 -2.32
CA ILE A 214 -10.88 -2.05 -3.77
C ILE A 214 -11.41 -0.62 -3.98
N ARG A 215 -10.65 0.21 -4.70
CA ARG A 215 -10.97 1.63 -4.89
C ARG A 215 -10.65 2.09 -6.31
N PRO A 216 -11.44 3.03 -6.86
CA PRO A 216 -11.15 3.61 -8.15
C PRO A 216 -10.00 4.63 -8.04
N ARG A 217 -9.18 4.69 -9.07
CA ARG A 217 -8.06 5.63 -9.27
C ARG A 217 -8.26 6.36 -10.59
N MET A 218 -9.14 7.36 -10.54
CA MET A 218 -9.56 8.16 -11.69
C MET A 218 -8.41 8.75 -12.50
N ARG A 219 -7.28 9.11 -11.86
CA ARG A 219 -6.09 9.63 -12.54
C ARG A 219 -5.49 8.62 -13.52
N PHE A 220 -5.61 7.33 -13.23
CA PHE A 220 -5.01 6.25 -14.01
C PHE A 220 -6.04 5.45 -14.82
N GLY A 221 -7.34 5.64 -14.58
CA GLY A 221 -8.37 4.82 -15.20
C GLY A 221 -8.33 3.37 -14.71
N THR A 222 -8.00 3.16 -13.43
CA THR A 222 -7.89 1.84 -12.79
C THR A 222 -8.72 1.74 -11.53
#